data_AF-A0A7J4ZMF6-F1
#
_entry.id   AF-A0A7J4ZMF6-F1
#
_cell.length_a   1.000
_cell.length_b   1.000
_cell.length_c   1.000
_cell.angle_alpha   90.00
_cell.angle_beta   90.00
_cell.angle_gamma   90.00
#
_symmetry.space_group_name_H-M   'P 1'
#
loop_
_entity.id
_entity.type
_entity.pdbx_description
1 polymer ?
#
loop_
_entity_poly.entity_id
_entity_poly.type
_entity_poly.pdbx_seq_one_letter_code
_entity_poly.pdbx_strand_id
1 'polypeptide(L)'
;MGGLPGWIEECGEGHTTQAVCLIGFNGSMYINTMAHHLSHHNKPTYLGLPRWTPHDLRRTAATGLASIGCPDEIIDEIQNHKKKGIIRTYNRYRYDKEKQEWLTKWSAYLRGLISIATS
;
A
#
# COMPACT_ATOMS: atom_id res chain seq x y z
N MET A 1 51.62 -2.42 -23.76
CA MET A 1 50.64 -1.35 -23.47
C MET A 1 49.34 -1.70 -24.16
N GLY A 2 48.34 -2.14 -23.40
CA GLY A 2 46.99 -2.43 -23.90
C GLY A 2 46.02 -2.10 -22.77
N GLY A 3 45.31 -0.98 -22.91
CA GLY A 3 44.37 -0.47 -21.91
C GLY A 3 43.03 -1.17 -22.01
N LEU A 4 42.46 -1.54 -20.87
CA LEU A 4 41.10 -2.04 -20.74
C LEU A 4 40.09 -0.87 -20.80
N PRO A 5 38.92 -1.03 -21.44
CA PRO A 5 37.92 0.02 -21.58
C PRO A 5 37.14 0.27 -20.29
N GLY A 6 36.88 1.55 -20.01
CA GLY A 6 36.25 2.05 -18.79
C GLY A 6 34.74 1.78 -18.70
N TRP A 7 34.37 0.90 -17.77
CA TRP A 7 33.00 0.71 -17.27
C TRP A 7 32.99 0.31 -15.77
N ILE A 8 33.93 0.83 -14.97
CA ILE A 8 33.90 0.68 -13.51
C ILE A 8 33.83 2.08 -12.93
N GLU A 9 32.61 2.59 -12.78
CA GLU A 9 32.30 3.63 -11.79
C GLU A 9 31.66 2.95 -10.58
N GLU A 10 32.05 3.46 -9.42
CA GLU A 10 31.89 2.92 -8.09
C GLU A 10 30.41 2.83 -7.67
N CYS A 11 29.94 1.63 -7.36
CA CYS A 11 28.72 1.43 -6.59
C CYS A 11 28.99 1.85 -5.14
N GLY A 12 28.60 3.09 -4.80
CA GLY A 12 28.53 3.60 -3.45
C GLY A 12 27.66 2.74 -2.53
N GLU A 13 28.17 2.54 -1.33
CA GLU A 13 27.67 1.71 -0.25
C GLU A 13 26.23 2.06 0.15
N GLY A 14 25.35 1.06 0.17
CA GLY A 14 23.98 1.24 0.66
C GLY A 14 23.11 0.00 0.49
N HIS A 15 23.12 -0.85 1.54
CA HIS A 15 22.10 -1.84 1.87
C HIS A 15 22.33 -3.29 1.38
N THR A 16 23.14 -3.99 2.16
CA THR A 16 22.84 -5.30 2.79
C THR A 16 21.99 -6.33 2.01
N THR A 17 22.69 -7.39 1.55
CA THR A 17 22.34 -8.82 1.80
C THR A 17 21.12 -9.36 1.03
N GLN A 18 21.13 -10.42 0.22
CA GLN A 18 22.09 -11.47 -0.11
C GLN A 18 21.56 -12.21 -1.35
N ALA A 19 22.46 -12.74 -2.17
CA ALA A 19 22.14 -13.88 -3.02
C ALA A 19 21.92 -15.14 -2.15
N VAL A 20 20.81 -15.85 -2.37
CA VAL A 20 20.64 -17.24 -1.90
C VAL A 20 20.01 -18.07 -3.03
N CYS A 21 20.83 -19.01 -3.50
CA CYS A 21 20.57 -20.39 -3.91
C CYS A 21 19.13 -20.79 -4.33
N LEU A 22 19.04 -21.29 -5.56
CA LEU A 22 18.02 -22.24 -6.05
C LEU A 22 17.83 -23.37 -5.03
N ILE A 23 16.61 -23.58 -4.47
CA ILE A 23 15.71 -24.75 -4.57
C ILE A 23 14.41 -24.44 -3.77
N GLY A 24 13.23 -24.75 -4.33
CA GLY A 24 12.02 -25.00 -3.53
C GLY A 24 11.05 -23.83 -3.37
N PHE A 25 9.88 -23.93 -4.00
CA PHE A 25 8.67 -23.15 -3.73
C PHE A 25 8.38 -23.13 -2.22
N ASN A 26 8.36 -21.95 -1.58
CA ASN A 26 7.56 -21.67 -0.38
C ASN A 26 7.51 -20.16 -0.07
N GLY A 27 6.35 -19.55 -0.36
CA GLY A 27 5.77 -18.43 0.39
C GLY A 27 6.61 -17.16 0.60
N SER A 28 6.55 -16.23 -0.35
CA SER A 28 6.48 -14.78 -0.07
C SER A 28 6.22 -14.05 -1.38
N MET A 29 4.95 -13.71 -1.64
CA MET A 29 4.66 -12.76 -2.71
C MET A 29 5.23 -11.42 -2.26
N TYR A 30 6.36 -11.01 -2.84
CA TYR A 30 6.98 -9.73 -2.58
C TYR A 30 5.91 -8.64 -2.71
N ILE A 31 5.79 -7.78 -1.69
CA ILE A 31 4.81 -6.69 -1.63
C ILE A 31 4.82 -5.75 -2.86
N ASN A 32 5.89 -5.81 -3.66
CA ASN A 32 6.06 -5.00 -4.87
C ASN A 32 5.67 -5.73 -6.16
N THR A 33 5.52 -7.05 -6.21
CA THR A 33 5.31 -7.77 -7.48
C THR A 33 3.97 -7.45 -8.11
N MET A 34 2.90 -7.30 -7.32
CA MET A 34 1.58 -6.94 -7.86
C MET A 34 1.53 -5.48 -8.30
N ALA A 35 2.08 -4.55 -7.53
CA ALA A 35 2.16 -3.14 -7.93
C ALA A 35 3.02 -2.96 -9.19
N HIS A 36 4.15 -3.67 -9.26
CA HIS A 36 5.01 -3.71 -10.44
C HIS A 36 4.31 -4.35 -11.64
N HIS A 37 3.58 -5.46 -11.42
CA HIS A 37 2.83 -6.16 -12.47
C HIS A 37 1.68 -5.32 -13.01
N LEU A 38 0.90 -4.66 -12.14
CA LEU A 38 -0.11 -3.68 -12.56
C LEU A 38 0.51 -2.55 -13.37
N SER A 39 1.66 -2.04 -12.93
CA SER A 39 2.36 -0.95 -13.62
C SER A 39 3.01 -1.37 -14.95
N HIS A 40 3.32 -2.65 -15.16
CA HIS A 40 4.06 -3.14 -16.33
C HIS A 40 3.19 -3.87 -17.36
N HIS A 41 2.22 -4.67 -16.93
CA HIS A 41 1.47 -5.58 -17.81
C HIS A 41 0.05 -5.13 -18.10
N ASN A 42 -0.49 -4.17 -17.32
CA ASN A 42 -1.81 -3.61 -17.55
C ASN A 42 -1.65 -2.13 -17.98
N LYS A 43 -1.44 -1.89 -19.28
CA LYS A 43 -1.50 -0.54 -19.87
C LYS A 43 -2.87 -0.24 -20.52
N PRO A 44 -4.02 -0.22 -19.81
CA PRO A 44 -5.16 0.55 -20.24
C PRO A 44 -5.03 1.93 -19.60
N THR A 45 -4.35 2.84 -20.28
CA THR A 45 -4.43 4.31 -20.20
C THR A 45 -5.18 4.92 -19.00
N TYR A 46 -4.82 4.61 -17.75
CA TYR A 46 -5.39 5.16 -16.49
C TYR A 46 -6.89 5.54 -16.48
N LEU A 47 -7.75 4.93 -17.32
CA LEU A 47 -9.12 5.42 -17.60
C LEU A 47 -9.19 6.93 -17.98
N GLY A 48 -8.13 7.49 -18.58
CA GLY A 48 -8.00 8.93 -18.87
C GLY A 48 -7.46 9.78 -17.70
N LEU A 49 -7.08 9.16 -16.59
CA LEU A 49 -6.58 9.83 -15.38
C LEU A 49 -5.05 9.97 -15.37
N PRO A 50 -4.48 10.84 -14.52
CA PRO A 50 -3.05 10.84 -14.25
C PRO A 50 -2.59 9.50 -13.62
N ARG A 51 -1.27 9.25 -13.69
CA ARG A 51 -0.66 8.05 -13.10
C ARG A 51 -1.01 7.94 -11.62
N TRP A 52 -1.57 6.80 -11.24
CA TRP A 52 -1.85 6.45 -9.85
C TRP A 52 -1.34 5.04 -9.53
N THR A 53 -1.16 4.77 -8.24
CA THR A 53 -0.68 3.49 -7.70
C THR A 53 -1.65 2.96 -6.66
N PRO A 54 -1.63 1.65 -6.33
CA PRO A 54 -2.47 1.11 -5.26
C PRO A 54 -2.32 1.82 -3.90
N HIS A 55 -1.17 2.45 -3.64
CA HIS A 55 -0.95 3.28 -2.46
C HIS A 55 -1.87 4.51 -2.40
N ASP A 56 -2.21 5.07 -3.54
CA ASP A 56 -3.09 6.25 -3.63
C ASP A 56 -4.53 5.89 -3.27
N LEU A 57 -4.98 4.66 -3.55
CA LEU A 57 -6.29 4.16 -3.10
C LEU A 57 -6.34 4.09 -1.56
N ARG A 58 -5.26 3.64 -0.92
CA ARG A 58 -5.18 3.58 0.53
C ARG A 58 -5.24 4.96 1.17
N ARG A 59 -4.53 5.96 0.61
CA ARG A 59 -4.61 7.36 1.05
C ARG A 59 -6.03 7.92 0.86
N THR A 60 -6.64 7.64 -0.28
CA THR A 60 -8.01 8.06 -0.59
C THR A 60 -9.01 7.49 0.42
N ALA A 61 -8.90 6.20 0.76
CA ALA A 61 -9.75 5.57 1.77
C ALA A 61 -9.55 6.20 3.16
N ALA A 62 -8.33 6.54 3.55
CA ALA A 62 -8.06 7.19 4.83
C ALA A 62 -8.72 8.58 4.91
N THR A 63 -8.54 9.42 3.89
CA THR A 63 -9.17 10.75 3.83
C THR A 63 -10.70 10.67 3.74
N GLY A 64 -11.23 9.68 3.00
CA GLY A 64 -12.67 9.44 2.91
C GLY A 64 -13.29 8.93 4.22
N LEU A 65 -12.57 8.11 4.98
CA LEU A 65 -12.99 7.72 6.33
C LEU A 65 -12.98 8.90 7.29
N ALA A 66 -11.95 9.76 7.22
CA ALA A 66 -11.88 10.97 8.02
C ALA A 66 -13.03 11.94 7.69
N SER A 67 -13.40 12.09 6.42
CA SER A 67 -14.48 13.01 6.02
C SER A 67 -15.86 12.59 6.52
N ILE A 68 -16.10 11.29 6.73
CA ILE A 68 -17.33 10.77 7.35
C ILE A 68 -17.28 10.72 8.88
N GLY A 69 -16.21 11.25 9.49
CA GLY A 69 -16.04 11.39 10.94
C GLY A 69 -15.43 10.18 11.65
N CYS A 70 -14.73 9.29 10.95
CA CYS A 70 -14.04 8.16 11.57
C CYS A 70 -12.87 8.66 12.45
N PRO A 71 -12.73 8.19 13.70
CA PRO A 71 -11.60 8.56 14.55
C PRO A 71 -10.27 8.09 13.96
N ASP A 72 -9.23 8.92 14.09
CA ASP A 72 -7.88 8.63 13.57
C ASP A 72 -7.31 7.31 14.11
N GLU A 73 -7.60 6.96 15.37
CA GLU A 73 -7.16 5.68 15.96
C GLU A 73 -7.72 4.46 15.21
N ILE A 74 -8.95 4.56 14.71
CA ILE A 74 -9.60 3.49 13.95
C ILE A 74 -9.07 3.50 12.52
N ILE A 75 -8.87 4.68 11.91
CA ILE A 75 -8.27 4.80 10.57
C ILE A 75 -6.86 4.18 10.55
N ASP A 76 -6.06 4.43 11.58
CA ASP A 76 -4.73 3.86 11.74
C ASP A 76 -4.77 2.33 11.88
N GLU A 77 -5.72 1.79 12.65
CA GLU A 77 -5.90 0.35 12.83
C GLU A 77 -6.46 -0.31 11.55
N ILE A 78 -7.36 0.34 10.79
CA ILE A 78 -7.81 -0.10 9.46
C ILE A 78 -6.62 -0.16 8.50
N GLN A 79 -5.77 0.86 8.55
CA GLN A 79 -4.55 0.93 7.78
C GLN A 79 -3.45 0.00 8.31
N ASN A 80 -3.65 -0.69 9.44
CA ASN A 80 -2.64 -1.55 10.05
C ASN A 80 -1.31 -0.78 10.29
N HIS A 81 -1.42 0.47 10.71
CA HIS A 81 -0.27 1.27 11.14
C HIS A 81 0.27 0.74 12.46
N LYS A 82 1.60 0.70 12.59
CA LYS A 82 2.25 0.32 13.85
C LYS A 82 2.03 1.44 14.87
N LYS A 83 1.33 1.13 15.97
CA LYS A 83 1.21 2.02 17.13
C LYS A 83 2.61 2.40 17.65
N LYS A 84 2.88 3.69 17.79
CA LYS A 84 4.18 4.22 18.25
C LYS A 84 4.21 4.35 19.77
N GLY A 85 5.40 4.22 20.36
CA GLY A 85 5.65 4.50 21.78
C GLY A 85 4.93 3.57 22.76
N ILE A 86 4.63 4.09 23.96
CA ILE A 86 4.07 3.33 25.08
C ILE A 86 2.64 2.84 24.83
N ILE A 87 1.93 3.46 23.89
CA ILE A 87 0.58 3.07 23.47
C ILE A 87 0.57 1.62 22.97
N ARG A 88 1.65 1.15 22.33
CA ARG A 88 1.78 -0.25 21.87
C ARG A 88 1.74 -1.24 23.04
N THR A 89 2.26 -0.86 24.19
CA THR A 89 2.34 -1.70 25.37
C THR A 89 0.96 -1.90 26.01
N TYR A 90 0.15 -0.84 26.07
CA TYR A 90 -1.13 -0.87 26.78
C TYR A 90 -2.35 -1.04 25.86
N ASN A 91 -2.36 -0.47 24.66
CA ASN A 91 -3.50 -0.57 23.75
C ASN A 91 -3.38 -1.79 22.81
N ARG A 92 -3.74 -2.95 23.36
CA ARG A 92 -3.81 -4.25 22.66
C ARG A 92 -5.15 -4.50 21.96
N TYR A 93 -6.10 -3.59 22.10
CA TYR A 93 -7.40 -3.72 21.45
C TYR A 93 -7.25 -3.53 19.95
N ARG A 94 -7.86 -4.44 19.18
CA ARG A 94 -7.79 -4.49 17.71
C ARG A 94 -8.91 -3.68 17.03
N TYR A 95 -9.88 -3.20 17.81
CA TYR A 95 -11.01 -2.41 17.32
C TYR A 95 -11.79 -3.09 16.18
N ASP A 96 -11.92 -4.43 16.21
CA ASP A 96 -12.48 -5.18 15.08
C ASP A 96 -13.94 -4.79 14.80
N LYS A 97 -14.72 -4.46 15.85
CA LYS A 97 -16.12 -4.03 15.71
C LYS A 97 -16.21 -2.64 15.08
N GLU A 98 -15.41 -1.71 15.58
CA GLU A 98 -15.35 -0.32 15.12
C GLU A 98 -14.84 -0.26 13.67
N LYS A 99 -13.81 -1.04 13.33
CA LYS A 99 -13.34 -1.19 11.95
C LYS A 99 -14.47 -1.65 11.02
N GLN A 100 -15.22 -2.68 11.43
CA GLN A 100 -16.34 -3.18 10.62
C GLN A 100 -17.42 -2.12 10.43
N GLU A 101 -17.79 -1.41 11.49
CA GLU A 101 -18.79 -0.34 11.44
C GLU A 101 -18.39 0.76 10.46
N TRP A 102 -17.17 1.28 10.59
CA TRP A 102 -16.68 2.38 9.75
C TRP A 102 -16.47 1.96 8.30
N LEU A 103 -15.97 0.76 8.04
CA LEU A 103 -15.87 0.23 6.68
C LEU A 103 -17.25 0.00 6.04
N THR A 104 -18.25 -0.36 6.84
CA THR A 104 -19.63 -0.49 6.36
C THR A 104 -20.24 0.87 6.00
N LYS A 105 -20.02 1.90 6.84
CA LYS A 105 -20.40 3.29 6.54
C LYS A 105 -19.72 3.81 5.27
N TRP A 106 -18.41 3.57 5.14
CA TRP A 106 -17.66 3.92 3.94
C TRP A 106 -18.21 3.22 2.69
N SER A 107 -18.54 1.94 2.79
CA SER A 107 -19.15 1.17 1.71
C SER A 107 -20.51 1.73 1.29
N ALA A 108 -21.33 2.17 2.24
CA ALA A 108 -22.61 2.81 1.95
C ALA A 108 -22.43 4.17 1.26
N TYR A 109 -21.47 4.98 1.70
CA TYR A 109 -21.11 6.24 1.06
C TYR A 109 -20.70 6.04 -0.41
N LEU A 110 -19.79 5.08 -0.68
CA LEU A 110 -19.36 4.76 -2.03
C LEU A 110 -20.51 4.29 -2.93
N ARG A 111 -21.43 3.46 -2.41
CA ARG A 111 -22.63 3.06 -3.14
C ARG A 111 -23.49 4.26 -3.53
N GLY A 112 -23.63 5.23 -2.64
CA GLY A 112 -24.32 6.50 -2.93
C GLY A 112 -23.69 7.22 -4.12
N LEU A 113 -22.37 7.39 -4.13
CA LEU A 113 -21.66 8.04 -5.24
C LEU A 113 -21.84 7.32 -6.58
N ILE A 114 -21.75 5.98 -6.58
CA ILE A 114 -21.91 5.18 -7.79
C ILE A 114 -23.34 5.28 -8.32
N SER A 115 -24.34 5.28 -7.43
CA SER A 115 -25.75 5.41 -7.83
C SER A 115 -26.05 6.74 -8.51
N ILE A 116 -25.42 7.83 -8.07
CA ILE A 116 -25.53 9.16 -8.68
C ILE A 116 -24.88 9.15 -10.07
N ALA A 117 -23.70 8.55 -10.21
CA ALA A 117 -22.97 8.53 -11.48
C ALA A 117 -23.60 7.66 -12.57
N THR A 118 -24.53 6.77 -12.21
CA THR A 118 -25.18 5.82 -13.14
C THR A 118 -26.60 6.27 -13.54
N SER A 119 -27.08 7.39 -12.99
CA SER A 119 -28.39 8.00 -13.31
C SER A 119 -28.24 9.07 -14.39
#